data_AF-A0AAA9Z0B5-F1
#
_entry.id   AF-A0AAA9Z0B5-F1
#
_cell.length_a   1.000
_cell.length_b   1.000
_cell.length_c   1.000
_cell.angle_alpha   90.00
_cell.angle_beta   90.00
_cell.angle_gamma   90.00
#
_symmetry.space_group_name_H-M   'P 1'
#
loop_
_entity.id
_entity.type
_entity.pdbx_description
1 polymer ?
#
loop_
_entity_poly.entity_id
_entity_poly.type
_entity_poly.pdbx_seq_one_letter_code
_entity_poly.pdbx_strand_id
1 'polypeptide(L)'
;MDRSALVPFLVLIVIATVLANIAANTGGASAAATFSSESRQCRTKRTIGSASNFINCISVLKGTEQRFCSYDQSILEAIERTATKGTEAERKRLPCPPRKTFRNQCNVCECQPNGVLTCTMDLCAEDFYDANGLPKYW
;
A
#
# COMPACT_ATOMS: atom_id res chain seq x y z
N MET A 1 -12.62 -4.24 69.63
CA MET A 1 -12.92 -4.60 68.22
C MET A 1 -11.68 -4.28 67.41
N ASP A 2 -10.76 -5.25 67.36
CA ASP A 2 -9.40 -5.10 66.85
C ASP A 2 -9.36 -4.90 65.33
N ARG A 3 -8.82 -3.75 64.90
CA ARG A 3 -8.65 -3.36 63.48
C ARG A 3 -7.47 -4.09 62.81
N SER A 4 -6.70 -4.87 63.56
CA SER A 4 -5.46 -5.53 63.12
C SER A 4 -5.69 -6.79 62.26
N ALA A 5 -6.92 -7.32 62.20
CA ALA A 5 -7.25 -8.51 61.41
C ALA A 5 -7.71 -8.18 59.97
N LEU A 6 -8.03 -6.93 59.64
CA LEU A 6 -8.55 -6.53 58.32
C LEU A 6 -7.46 -6.32 57.25
N VAL A 7 -6.25 -5.95 57.69
CA VAL A 7 -5.10 -5.69 56.81
C VAL A 7 -4.62 -6.95 56.06
N PRO A 8 -4.44 -8.13 56.69
CA PRO A 8 -3.99 -9.32 55.96
C PRO A 8 -5.02 -9.85 54.95
N PHE A 9 -6.33 -9.69 55.23
CA PHE A 9 -7.38 -10.10 54.30
C PHE A 9 -7.41 -9.25 53.03
N LEU A 10 -7.26 -7.93 53.16
CA LEU A 10 -7.19 -7.03 52.00
C LEU A 10 -5.95 -7.30 51.13
N VAL A 11 -4.81 -7.58 51.75
CA VAL A 11 -3.56 -7.90 51.03
C VAL A 11 -3.71 -9.23 50.25
N LEU A 12 -4.33 -10.25 50.84
CA LEU A 12 -4.62 -11.52 50.16
C LEU A 12 -5.58 -11.35 48.96
N ILE A 13 -6.60 -10.50 49.08
CA ILE A 13 -7.53 -10.20 47.98
C ILE A 13 -6.81 -9.47 46.83
N VAL A 14 -5.92 -8.53 47.13
CA VAL A 14 -5.11 -7.83 46.12
C VAL A 14 -4.13 -8.79 45.43
N ILE A 15 -3.46 -9.66 46.16
CA ILE A 15 -2.54 -10.66 45.58
C ILE A 15 -3.31 -11.64 44.69
N ALA A 16 -4.48 -12.13 45.12
CA ALA A 16 -5.32 -13.03 44.34
C ALA A 16 -5.83 -12.40 43.04
N THR A 17 -6.24 -11.12 43.08
CA THR A 17 -6.69 -10.38 41.89
C THR A 17 -5.55 -10.06 40.92
N VAL A 18 -4.35 -9.77 41.41
CA VAL A 18 -3.16 -9.58 40.57
C VAL A 18 -2.74 -10.89 39.91
N LEU A 19 -2.72 -12.00 40.65
CA LEU A 19 -2.38 -13.32 40.09
C LEU A 19 -3.41 -13.80 39.05
N ALA A 20 -4.71 -13.54 39.29
CA ALA A 20 -5.76 -13.84 38.31
C ALA A 20 -5.60 -13.03 37.01
N ASN A 21 -5.19 -11.75 37.10
CA ASN A 21 -4.91 -10.92 35.92
C ASN A 21 -3.66 -11.39 35.15
N ILE A 22 -2.63 -11.90 35.83
CA ILE A 22 -1.44 -12.44 35.16
C ILE A 22 -1.76 -13.74 34.41
N ALA A 23 -2.59 -14.62 34.98
CA ALA A 23 -3.00 -15.87 34.34
C ALA A 23 -3.88 -15.67 33.09
N ALA A 24 -4.59 -14.54 32.98
CA ALA A 24 -5.41 -14.22 31.81
C ALA A 24 -4.59 -13.77 30.58
N ASN A 25 -3.28 -13.48 30.74
CA ASN A 25 -2.46 -12.91 29.66
C ASN A 25 -1.47 -13.90 29.01
N THR A 26 -1.50 -15.18 29.38
CA THR A 26 -0.75 -16.24 28.69
C THR A 26 -1.64 -16.98 27.69
N GLY A 27 -2.25 -16.20 26.79
CA GLY A 27 -2.85 -16.72 25.56
C GLY A 27 -1.76 -16.93 24.52
N GLY A 28 -1.03 -18.04 24.65
CA GLY A 28 -0.21 -18.57 23.56
C GLY A 28 -1.12 -18.90 22.38
N ALA A 29 -1.15 -18.02 21.39
CA ALA A 29 -1.46 -18.39 20.03
C ALA A 29 -0.14 -18.34 19.27
N SER A 30 0.37 -19.53 18.98
CA SER A 30 1.22 -19.76 17.83
C SER A 30 0.68 -18.95 16.66
N ALA A 31 1.39 -17.87 16.32
CA ALA A 31 1.35 -17.37 14.95
C ALA A 31 2.04 -18.44 14.09
N ALA A 32 1.34 -19.55 13.87
CA ALA A 32 1.30 -20.11 12.53
C ALA A 32 1.15 -18.89 11.64
N ALA A 33 2.10 -18.69 10.72
CA ALA A 33 1.95 -17.69 9.69
C ALA A 33 0.66 -18.05 8.95
N THR A 34 -0.46 -17.54 9.43
CA THR A 34 -1.66 -17.32 8.66
C THR A 34 -1.16 -16.39 7.61
N PHE A 35 -0.76 -16.97 6.48
CA PHE A 35 -0.65 -16.27 5.22
C PHE A 35 -2.06 -15.76 5.01
N SER A 36 -2.35 -14.58 5.59
CA SER A 36 -3.56 -13.87 5.31
C SER A 36 -3.57 -13.83 3.79
N SER A 37 -4.62 -14.37 3.20
CA SER A 37 -5.00 -13.93 1.88
C SER A 37 -5.47 -12.48 2.00
N GLU A 38 -4.67 -11.57 2.56
CA GLU A 38 -4.54 -10.25 1.96
C GLU A 38 -4.18 -10.59 0.53
N SER A 39 -5.17 -10.40 -0.35
CA SER A 39 -5.00 -10.60 -1.77
C SER A 39 -3.60 -10.13 -2.11
N ARG A 40 -2.72 -11.02 -2.60
CA ARG A 40 -1.43 -10.59 -3.13
C ARG A 40 -1.79 -9.43 -4.03
N GLN A 41 -1.50 -8.22 -3.58
CA GLN A 41 -1.70 -7.02 -4.35
C GLN A 41 -0.62 -7.23 -5.40
N CYS A 42 -0.95 -7.91 -6.50
CA CYS A 42 0.02 -8.33 -7.48
C CYS A 42 0.50 -7.06 -8.16
N ARG A 43 1.49 -6.45 -7.51
CA ARG A 43 2.32 -5.40 -8.03
C ARG A 43 2.92 -5.95 -9.30
N THR A 44 2.34 -5.58 -10.43
CA THR A 44 2.86 -6.04 -11.70
C THR A 44 3.99 -5.08 -12.05
N LYS A 45 5.20 -5.46 -11.67
CA LYS A 45 6.42 -4.82 -12.16
C LYS A 45 6.70 -5.36 -13.55
N ARG A 46 6.95 -4.47 -14.51
CA ARG A 46 7.44 -4.83 -15.85
C ARG A 46 8.63 -3.96 -16.18
N THR A 47 9.65 -4.55 -16.77
CA THR A 47 10.77 -3.82 -17.36
C THR A 47 10.61 -3.93 -18.86
N ILE A 48 10.56 -2.79 -19.55
CA ILE A 48 10.36 -2.70 -20.99
C ILE A 48 11.63 -2.09 -21.59
N GLY A 49 12.14 -2.65 -22.68
CA GLY A 49 13.30 -2.12 -23.37
C GLY A 49 14.25 -3.20 -23.86
N SER A 50 15.39 -2.77 -24.39
CA SER A 50 16.44 -3.64 -24.88
C SER A 50 17.81 -3.10 -24.50
N ALA A 51 18.73 -4.00 -24.15
CA ALA A 51 20.10 -3.70 -23.73
C ALA A 51 20.16 -2.67 -22.58
N SER A 52 20.75 -1.49 -22.83
CA SER A 52 20.98 -0.45 -21.82
C SER A 52 19.81 0.52 -21.63
N ASN A 53 18.80 0.50 -22.51
CA ASN A 53 17.65 1.40 -22.45
C ASN A 53 16.43 0.64 -21.97
N PHE A 54 16.27 0.54 -20.65
CA PHE A 54 15.12 -0.09 -20.01
C PHE A 54 14.34 0.91 -19.16
N ILE A 55 13.02 0.84 -19.24
CA ILE A 55 12.10 1.60 -18.39
C ILE A 55 11.36 0.62 -17.48
N ASN A 56 11.20 0.98 -16.22
CA ASN A 56 10.47 0.18 -15.25
C ASN A 56 9.05 0.71 -15.11
N CYS A 57 8.08 -0.19 -15.02
CA CYS A 57 6.66 0.12 -14.94
C CYS A 57 5.98 -0.61 -13.78
N ILE A 58 4.98 0.02 -13.18
CA ILE A 58 4.14 -0.52 -12.10
C ILE A 58 2.65 -0.27 -12.37
N SER A 59 1.79 -1.17 -11.89
CA SER A 59 0.34 -0.93 -11.73
C SER A 59 0.01 -0.99 -10.24
N VAL A 60 -0.59 0.09 -9.71
CA VAL A 60 -0.79 0.23 -8.25
C VAL A 60 -2.23 -0.02 -7.82
N LEU A 61 -3.22 0.25 -8.69
CA LEU A 61 -4.63 0.12 -8.36
C LEU A 61 -5.24 -1.08 -9.09
N LYS A 62 -5.74 -2.03 -8.31
CA LYS A 62 -6.41 -3.24 -8.82
C LYS A 62 -7.73 -2.81 -9.48
N GLY A 63 -7.86 -3.02 -10.79
CA GLY A 63 -9.03 -2.60 -11.57
C GLY A 63 -8.87 -1.28 -12.34
N THR A 64 -7.75 -0.57 -12.20
CA THR A 64 -7.40 0.52 -13.14
C THR A 64 -6.37 0.03 -14.14
N GLU A 65 -6.53 0.36 -15.41
CA GLU A 65 -5.54 0.07 -16.46
C GLU A 65 -4.33 1.04 -16.43
N GLN A 66 -4.25 1.91 -15.42
CA GLN A 66 -3.18 2.89 -15.29
C GLN A 66 -1.84 2.22 -15.00
N ARG A 67 -0.85 2.52 -15.84
CA ARG A 67 0.51 1.99 -15.77
C ARG A 67 1.48 3.15 -15.63
N PHE A 68 2.17 3.22 -14.50
CA PHE A 68 3.18 4.25 -14.29
C PHE A 68 4.55 3.71 -14.64
N CYS A 69 5.32 4.44 -15.45
CA CYS A 69 6.65 4.04 -15.90
C CYS A 69 7.69 5.14 -15.64
N SER A 70 8.89 4.76 -15.23
CA SER A 70 10.01 5.68 -15.01
C SER A 70 11.34 4.94 -15.17
N TYR A 71 12.37 5.69 -15.58
CA TYR A 71 13.76 5.23 -15.53
C TYR A 71 14.31 5.28 -14.10
N ASP A 72 13.78 6.17 -13.26
CA ASP A 72 14.15 6.30 -11.85
C ASP A 72 13.23 5.41 -10.98
N GLN A 73 13.82 4.36 -10.41
CA GLN A 73 13.11 3.43 -9.53
C GLN A 73 12.56 4.12 -8.27
N SER A 74 13.24 5.15 -7.76
CA SER A 74 12.80 5.86 -6.55
C SER A 74 11.46 6.58 -6.77
N ILE A 75 11.21 7.05 -8.00
CA ILE A 75 9.93 7.65 -8.40
C ILE A 75 8.81 6.60 -8.37
N LEU A 76 9.07 5.39 -8.88
CA LEU A 76 8.08 4.31 -8.88
C LEU A 76 7.73 3.85 -7.46
N GLU A 77 8.72 3.77 -6.58
CA GLU A 77 8.48 3.48 -5.17
C GLU A 77 7.71 4.62 -4.48
N ALA A 78 7.99 5.87 -4.84
CA ALA A 78 7.23 7.00 -4.32
C ALA A 78 5.77 6.94 -4.79
N ILE A 79 5.50 6.66 -6.07
CA ILE A 79 4.13 6.51 -6.60
C ILE A 79 3.39 5.39 -5.86
N GLU A 80 4.04 4.25 -5.65
CA GLU A 80 3.46 3.11 -4.91
C GLU A 80 3.12 3.47 -3.45
N ARG A 81 4.05 4.12 -2.75
CA ARG A 81 3.83 4.57 -1.37
C ARG A 81 2.69 5.57 -1.29
N THR A 82 2.57 6.44 -2.28
CA THR A 82 1.57 7.51 -2.26
C THR A 82 0.19 6.98 -2.63
N ALA A 83 0.09 6.09 -3.62
CA ALA A 83 -1.18 5.49 -4.04
C ALA A 83 -1.80 4.52 -3.01
N THR A 84 -1.00 4.00 -2.07
CA THR A 84 -1.49 3.16 -0.96
C THR A 84 -1.84 3.97 0.30
N LYS A 85 -1.45 5.25 0.37
CA LYS A 85 -1.72 6.14 1.51
C LYS A 85 -3.05 6.89 1.34
N GLY A 86 -3.60 7.35 2.46
CA GLY A 86 -4.77 8.23 2.51
C GLY A 86 -6.11 7.52 2.48
N THR A 87 -7.16 8.33 2.65
CA THR A 87 -8.57 7.93 2.52
C THR A 87 -8.94 7.72 1.04
N GLU A 88 -10.04 7.01 0.74
CA GLU A 88 -10.49 6.79 -0.63
C GLU A 88 -10.68 8.11 -1.42
N ALA A 89 -11.18 9.15 -0.75
CA ALA A 89 -11.32 10.50 -1.33
C ALA A 89 -9.97 11.17 -1.65
N GLU A 90 -8.92 10.86 -0.89
CA GLU A 90 -7.55 11.35 -1.10
C GLU A 90 -6.85 10.58 -2.22
N ARG A 91 -7.05 9.25 -2.29
CA ARG A 91 -6.59 8.42 -3.41
C ARG A 91 -7.24 8.83 -4.73
N LYS A 92 -8.50 9.29 -4.71
CA LYS A 92 -9.23 9.79 -5.89
C LYS A 92 -8.62 11.08 -6.46
N ARG A 93 -7.93 11.89 -5.64
CA ARG A 93 -7.17 13.07 -6.11
C ARG A 93 -5.82 12.70 -6.74
N LEU A 94 -5.54 11.40 -6.87
CA LEU A 94 -4.33 10.78 -7.42
C LEU A 94 -3.06 11.34 -6.76
N PRO A 95 -2.69 10.82 -5.58
CA PRO A 95 -1.59 11.40 -4.85
C PRO A 95 -0.29 10.95 -5.57
N CYS A 96 0.26 11.85 -6.37
CA CYS A 96 1.53 11.68 -7.06
C CYS A 96 2.66 12.30 -6.22
N PRO A 97 3.92 11.85 -6.40
CA PRO A 97 5.05 12.46 -5.68
C PRO A 97 5.30 13.88 -6.20
N PRO A 98 5.27 14.93 -5.36
CA PRO A 98 5.34 16.31 -5.83
C PRO A 98 6.67 16.59 -6.55
N ARG A 99 6.59 17.40 -7.61
CA ARG A 99 7.72 17.83 -8.45
C ARG A 99 8.46 16.66 -9.10
N LYS A 100 7.77 15.54 -9.36
CA LYS A 100 8.32 14.40 -10.09
C LYS A 100 7.66 14.28 -11.45
N THR A 101 8.47 13.83 -12.41
CA THR A 101 8.05 13.55 -13.78
C THR A 101 8.17 12.04 -14.02
N PHE A 102 7.12 11.45 -14.57
CA PHE A 102 7.06 10.03 -14.90
C PHE A 102 6.06 9.83 -16.04
N ARG A 103 6.00 8.63 -16.60
CA ARG A 103 5.04 8.30 -17.65
C ARG A 103 3.81 7.63 -17.04
N ASN A 104 2.62 8.01 -17.52
CA ASN A 104 1.40 7.23 -17.35
C ASN A 104 1.02 6.68 -18.72
N GLN A 105 1.08 5.36 -18.88
CA GLN A 105 1.08 4.69 -20.18
C GLN A 105 2.20 5.30 -21.06
N CYS A 106 1.84 5.85 -22.22
CA CYS A 106 2.77 6.53 -23.12
C CYS A 106 3.01 8.01 -22.75
N ASN A 107 2.02 8.65 -22.11
CA ASN A 107 2.02 10.08 -21.83
C ASN A 107 3.05 10.46 -20.77
N VAL A 108 3.69 11.62 -20.96
CA VAL A 108 4.61 12.21 -19.98
C VAL A 108 3.80 13.04 -19.01
N CYS A 109 3.95 12.76 -17.72
CA CYS A 109 3.20 13.41 -16.65
C CYS A 109 4.13 14.09 -15.66
N GLU A 110 3.75 15.29 -15.24
CA GLU A 110 4.38 16.04 -14.16
C GLU A 110 3.42 16.16 -12.98
N CYS A 111 3.92 15.84 -11.79
CA CYS A 111 3.21 16.05 -10.55
C CYS A 111 3.49 17.45 -10.00
N GLN A 112 2.45 18.28 -9.93
CA GLN A 112 2.53 19.63 -9.38
C GLN A 112 2.76 19.60 -7.85
N PRO A 113 3.24 20.71 -7.24
CA PRO A 113 3.49 20.78 -5.80
C PRO A 113 2.24 20.53 -4.94
N ASN A 114 1.05 20.80 -5.48
CA ASN A 114 -0.25 20.56 -4.84
C ASN A 114 -0.74 19.10 -4.98
N GLY A 115 0.07 18.22 -5.60
CA GLY A 115 -0.29 16.83 -5.84
C GLY A 115 -1.18 16.61 -7.07
N VAL A 116 -1.42 17.63 -7.90
CA VAL A 116 -2.17 17.49 -9.14
C VAL A 116 -1.27 16.93 -10.24
N LEU A 117 -1.72 15.88 -10.93
CA LEU A 117 -1.02 15.31 -12.07
C LEU A 117 -1.44 16.00 -13.37
N THR A 118 -0.48 16.45 -14.16
CA THR A 118 -0.69 17.01 -15.50
C THR A 118 0.09 16.17 -16.52
N CYS A 119 -0.61 15.62 -17.52
CA CYS A 119 -0.02 14.74 -18.53
C CYS A 119 -0.15 15.33 -19.93
N THR A 120 0.71 14.90 -20.85
CA THR A 120 0.44 14.99 -22.30
C THR A 120 -0.83 14.20 -22.65
N MET A 121 -1.39 14.47 -23.83
CA MET A 121 -2.65 13.89 -24.30
C MET A 121 -2.46 13.05 -25.58
N ASP A 122 -1.33 12.38 -25.69
CA ASP A 122 -1.06 11.44 -26.77
C ASP A 122 -1.98 10.22 -26.63
N LEU A 123 -2.39 9.68 -27.77
CA LEU A 123 -3.14 8.43 -27.83
C LEU A 123 -2.20 7.27 -27.59
N CYS A 124 -2.43 6.49 -26.54
CA CYS A 124 -1.60 5.36 -26.19
C CYS A 124 -2.12 4.08 -26.85
N ALA A 125 -1.22 3.19 -27.24
CA ALA A 125 -1.61 1.90 -27.84
C ALA A 125 -2.50 1.09 -26.88
N GLU A 126 -2.25 1.21 -25.57
CA GLU A 126 -3.05 0.58 -24.51
C GLU A 126 -4.51 1.00 -24.50
N ASP A 127 -4.85 2.13 -25.13
CA ASP A 127 -6.24 2.59 -25.23
C ASP A 127 -7.02 1.77 -26.26
N PHE A 128 -6.33 1.26 -27.30
CA PHE A 128 -6.93 0.51 -28.39
C PHE A 128 -6.70 -1.00 -28.30
N TYR A 129 -5.59 -1.43 -27.70
CA TYR A 129 -5.13 -2.82 -27.66
C TYR A 129 -5.07 -3.36 -26.22
N ASP A 130 -5.41 -4.62 -26.03
CA ASP A 130 -5.27 -5.34 -24.77
C ASP A 130 -3.81 -5.78 -24.52
N ALA A 131 -3.57 -6.46 -23.39
CA ALA A 131 -2.24 -6.96 -23.06
C ALA A 131 -1.72 -8.06 -24.00
N ASN A 132 -2.59 -8.67 -24.80
CA ASN A 132 -2.27 -9.69 -25.82
C ASN A 132 -2.08 -9.08 -27.22
N GLY A 133 -2.29 -7.76 -27.38
CA GLY A 133 -2.21 -7.08 -28.67
C GLY A 133 -3.48 -7.20 -29.52
N LEU A 134 -4.60 -7.63 -28.94
CA LEU A 134 -5.90 -7.64 -29.61
C LEU A 134 -6.60 -6.30 -29.38
N PRO A 135 -7.21 -5.69 -30.41
CA PRO A 135 -8.04 -4.53 -30.18
C PRO A 135 -9.16 -4.76 -29.14
N LYS A 136 -9.54 -3.70 -28.44
CA LYS A 136 -10.57 -3.74 -27.38
C LYS A 136 -12.00 -3.56 -27.89
N TYR A 137 -12.16 -2.95 -29.06
CA TYR A 137 -13.44 -2.43 -29.56
C TYR A 137 -14.02 -3.21 -30.74
N TRP A 138 -13.62 -4.47 -30.88
CA TRP A 138 -14.03 -5.38 -31.96
C TRP A 138 -14.42 -6.75 -31.40
#